data_AF-A0A286H500-F1
#
_entry.id   AF-A0A286H500-F1
#
_cell.length_a   1.000
_cell.length_b   1.000
_cell.length_c   1.000
_cell.angle_alpha   90.00
_cell.angle_beta   90.00
_cell.angle_gamma   90.00
#
_symmetry.space_group_name_H-M   'P 1'
#
loop_
_entity.id
_entity.type
_entity.pdbx_description
1 polymer ?
#
loop_
_entity_poly.entity_id
_entity_poly.type
_entity_poly.pdbx_seq_one_letter_code
_entity_poly.pdbx_strand_id
1 'polypeptide(L)'
;MNRITVMARSTAVELLRRRTVVALMVLVPLAFYAARHDLTGQSIRFLAIGLAWALSTLSAFAGIAGQAIDPRLRLSGYRAGELLAGRLLGLLGLAVALTGFYAAVIMVDRRPERWPGLLLALGLTVAVALPFGLLVAALLRRPLEAAMLLLVVSGLQMMMDPAGSASRVLPFWSVREILTWTVDGTDLGYLQRGLVHGALTVVLLGAATAALRARALRGSRGSVLVQAEPTG
;
A
#
# COMPACT_ATOMS: atom_id res chain seq x y z
N MET A 1 3.49 -26.52 -7.63
CA MET A 1 3.48 -25.09 -7.25
C MET A 1 2.04 -24.60 -7.26
N ASN A 2 1.51 -24.06 -6.16
CA ASN A 2 0.11 -23.64 -6.08
C ASN A 2 -0.12 -22.38 -6.96
N ARG A 3 -1.29 -22.24 -7.59
CA ARG A 3 -1.68 -21.10 -8.46
C ARG A 3 -1.44 -19.74 -7.79
N ILE A 4 -1.70 -19.65 -6.49
CA ILE A 4 -1.45 -18.46 -5.67
C ILE A 4 0.05 -18.08 -5.69
N THR A 5 0.94 -19.06 -5.50
CA THR A 5 2.40 -18.82 -5.49
C THR A 5 2.95 -18.46 -6.87
N VAL A 6 2.38 -19.03 -7.94
CA VAL A 6 2.71 -18.66 -9.32
C VAL A 6 2.36 -17.20 -9.58
N MET A 7 1.15 -16.79 -9.19
CA MET A 7 0.68 -15.41 -9.35
C MET A 7 1.46 -14.41 -8.47
N ALA A 8 1.84 -14.82 -7.26
CA ALA A 8 2.71 -14.01 -6.40
C ALA A 8 4.07 -13.76 -7.03
N ARG A 9 4.69 -14.83 -7.55
CA ARG A 9 5.99 -14.74 -8.23
C ARG A 9 5.90 -13.90 -9.51
N SER A 10 4.86 -14.06 -10.33
CA SER A 10 4.70 -13.27 -11.55
C SER A 10 4.54 -11.79 -11.24
N THR A 11 3.72 -11.45 -10.24
CA THR A 11 3.55 -10.07 -9.75
C THR A 11 4.89 -9.48 -9.30
N ALA A 12 5.65 -10.22 -8.49
CA ALA A 12 6.95 -9.75 -8.00
C ALA A 12 7.96 -9.55 -9.14
N VAL A 13 8.07 -10.52 -10.05
CA VAL A 13 9.00 -10.46 -11.19
C VAL A 13 8.64 -9.32 -12.15
N GLU A 14 7.36 -9.11 -12.43
CA GLU A 14 6.93 -8.00 -13.30
C GLU A 14 7.36 -6.65 -12.71
N LEU A 15 7.14 -6.45 -11.41
CA LEU A 15 7.51 -5.22 -10.73
C LEU A 15 9.03 -5.02 -10.66
N LEU A 16 9.77 -6.09 -10.33
CA LEU A 16 11.24 -6.04 -10.26
C LEU A 16 11.91 -5.81 -11.62
N ARG A 17 11.26 -6.18 -12.73
CA ARG A 17 11.74 -5.86 -14.08
C ARG A 17 11.66 -4.37 -14.41
N ARG A 18 10.82 -3.60 -13.72
CA ARG A 18 10.69 -2.14 -13.89
C ARG A 18 11.76 -1.42 -13.06
N ARG A 19 13.03 -1.54 -13.47
CA ARG A 19 14.21 -1.05 -12.72
C ARG A 19 14.08 0.41 -12.28
N THR A 20 13.61 1.30 -13.15
CA THR A 20 13.40 2.72 -12.82
C THR A 20 12.37 2.90 -11.71
N VAL A 21 11.27 2.14 -11.75
CA VAL A 21 10.24 2.20 -10.71
C VAL A 21 10.81 1.71 -9.38
N VAL A 22 11.49 0.56 -9.39
CA VAL A 22 12.13 0.02 -8.17
C VAL A 22 13.13 1.02 -7.58
N ALA A 23 13.98 1.61 -8.42
CA ALA A 23 14.93 2.63 -8.00
C ALA A 23 14.22 3.84 -7.36
N LEU A 24 13.15 4.35 -7.98
CA LEU A 24 12.36 5.46 -7.43
C LEU A 24 11.66 5.08 -6.12
N MET A 25 11.16 3.85 -5.98
CA MET A 25 10.54 3.38 -4.74
C MET A 25 11.52 3.30 -3.57
N VAL A 26 12.82 3.13 -3.86
CA VAL A 26 13.90 3.19 -2.85
C VAL A 26 14.39 4.63 -2.65
N LEU A 27 14.48 5.41 -3.72
CA LEU A 27 15.06 6.75 -3.67
C LEU A 27 14.12 7.76 -2.99
N VAL A 28 12.83 7.72 -3.28
CA VAL A 28 11.87 8.73 -2.78
C VAL A 28 11.76 8.73 -1.25
N PRO A 29 11.52 7.59 -0.56
CA PRO A 29 11.49 7.60 0.90
C PRO A 29 12.84 7.97 1.50
N LEU A 30 13.94 7.54 0.88
CA LEU A 30 15.28 7.88 1.33
C LEU A 30 15.57 9.39 1.20
N ALA A 31 15.12 10.02 0.12
CA ALA A 31 15.22 11.46 -0.07
C ALA A 31 14.41 12.22 1.00
N PHE A 32 13.21 11.73 1.34
CA PHE A 32 12.39 12.32 2.40
C PHE A 32 13.05 12.19 3.78
N TYR A 33 13.70 11.06 4.05
CA TYR A 33 14.50 10.86 5.25
C TYR A 33 15.68 11.82 5.32
N ALA A 34 16.44 11.93 4.23
CA ALA A 34 17.63 12.78 4.14
C ALA A 34 17.29 14.28 4.23
N ALA A 35 16.17 14.70 3.63
CA ALA A 35 15.74 16.11 3.59
C ALA A 35 15.42 16.71 4.97
N ARG A 36 15.14 15.87 5.98
CA ARG A 36 14.88 16.28 7.37
C ARG A 36 15.81 15.61 8.37
N HIS A 37 17.00 15.22 7.94
CA HIS A 37 17.98 14.53 8.79
C HIS A 37 18.42 15.39 9.99
N ASP A 38 18.32 16.71 9.89
CA ASP A 38 18.49 17.67 10.98
C ASP A 38 17.52 17.44 12.16
N LEU A 39 16.33 16.90 11.90
CA LEU A 39 15.28 16.67 12.88
C LEU A 39 14.99 15.17 13.00
N THR A 40 15.60 14.50 13.98
CA THR A 40 15.54 13.03 14.16
C THR A 40 14.13 12.47 14.13
N GLY A 41 13.18 13.14 14.79
CA GLY A 41 11.80 12.69 14.80
C GLY A 41 11.05 12.94 13.50
N GLN A 42 11.38 14.00 12.79
CA GLN A 42 10.70 14.38 11.56
C GLN A 42 11.19 13.54 10.38
N SER A 43 12.48 13.20 10.32
CA SER A 43 13.06 12.33 9.28
C SER A 43 12.36 10.97 9.22
N ILE A 44 12.16 10.32 10.39
CA ILE A 44 11.50 9.02 10.48
C ILE A 44 10.03 9.10 10.01
N ARG A 45 9.32 10.16 10.39
CA ARG A 45 7.93 10.39 9.97
C ARG A 45 7.84 10.64 8.45
N PHE A 46 8.76 11.42 7.90
CA PHE A 46 8.80 11.74 6.48
C PHE A 46 9.15 10.51 5.64
N LEU A 47 10.11 9.69 6.12
CA LEU A 47 10.41 8.39 5.54
C LEU A 47 9.17 7.49 5.51
N ALA A 48 8.42 7.40 6.61
CA ALA A 48 7.22 6.57 6.67
C ALA A 48 6.14 7.04 5.68
N ILE A 49 5.97 8.35 5.49
CA ILE A 49 5.06 8.91 4.46
C ILE A 49 5.56 8.59 3.05
N GLY A 50 6.86 8.74 2.79
CA GLY A 50 7.47 8.36 1.51
C GLY A 50 7.29 6.87 1.22
N LEU A 51 7.47 6.01 2.23
CA LEU A 51 7.25 4.57 2.12
C LEU A 51 5.77 4.23 1.88
N ALA A 52 4.86 4.90 2.58
CA ALA A 52 3.43 4.77 2.38
C ALA A 52 3.04 5.10 0.93
N TRP A 53 3.56 6.19 0.38
CA TRP A 53 3.37 6.56 -1.02
C TRP A 53 3.94 5.50 -1.98
N ALA A 54 5.18 5.06 -1.74
CA ALA A 54 5.86 4.09 -2.59
C ALA A 54 5.11 2.76 -2.66
N LEU A 55 4.74 2.20 -1.51
CA LEU A 55 4.02 0.93 -1.41
C LEU A 55 2.60 1.03 -1.99
N SER A 56 1.91 2.15 -1.77
CA SER A 56 0.58 2.38 -2.35
C SER A 56 0.66 2.48 -3.87
N THR A 57 1.69 3.14 -4.41
CA THR A 57 1.91 3.26 -5.85
C THR A 57 2.25 1.92 -6.47
N LEU A 58 3.15 1.16 -5.84
CA LEU A 58 3.51 -0.20 -6.25
C LEU A 58 2.27 -1.09 -6.33
N SER A 59 1.45 -1.05 -5.28
CA SER A 59 0.20 -1.80 -5.18
C SER A 59 -0.82 -1.36 -6.24
N ALA A 60 -0.96 -0.04 -6.45
CA ALA A 60 -1.87 0.50 -7.46
C ALA A 60 -1.47 0.06 -8.88
N PHE A 61 -0.18 0.16 -9.22
CA PHE A 61 0.31 -0.24 -10.55
C PHE A 61 0.16 -1.74 -10.78
N ALA A 62 0.45 -2.58 -9.77
CA ALA A 62 0.18 -4.01 -9.85
C ALA A 62 -1.32 -4.30 -10.00
N GLY A 63 -2.17 -3.51 -9.34
CA GLY A 63 -3.62 -3.58 -9.45
C GLY A 63 -4.13 -3.27 -10.85
N ILE A 64 -3.66 -2.16 -11.44
CA ILE A 64 -4.01 -1.70 -12.79
C ILE A 64 -3.53 -2.70 -13.85
N ALA A 65 -2.27 -3.12 -13.79
CA ALA A 65 -1.73 -4.15 -14.69
C ALA A 65 -2.54 -5.45 -14.63
N GLY A 66 -2.95 -5.83 -13.42
CA GLY A 66 -3.81 -6.98 -13.18
C GLY A 66 -5.15 -6.92 -13.89
N GLN A 67 -5.79 -5.75 -13.99
CA GLN A 67 -7.13 -5.63 -14.58
C GLN A 67 -7.18 -6.03 -16.06
N ALA A 68 -6.08 -5.84 -16.80
CA ALA A 68 -5.99 -6.23 -18.20
C ALA A 68 -5.82 -7.76 -18.39
N ILE A 69 -5.22 -8.43 -17.41
CA ILE A 69 -4.80 -9.85 -17.52
C ILE A 69 -5.77 -10.79 -16.78
N ASP A 70 -6.36 -10.32 -15.67
CA ASP A 70 -7.23 -11.11 -14.78
C ASP A 70 -8.39 -11.81 -15.54
N PRO A 71 -9.10 -11.19 -16.51
CA PRO A 71 -10.16 -11.87 -17.25
C PRO A 71 -9.66 -13.08 -18.05
N ARG A 72 -8.47 -12.99 -18.66
CA ARG A 72 -7.88 -14.06 -19.47
C ARG A 72 -7.46 -15.24 -18.58
N LEU A 73 -6.85 -14.95 -17.43
CA LEU A 73 -6.47 -15.98 -16.45
C LEU A 73 -7.69 -16.72 -15.88
N ARG A 74 -8.83 -16.04 -15.74
CA ARG A 74 -10.08 -16.68 -15.31
C ARG A 74 -10.62 -17.66 -16.35
N LEU A 75 -10.47 -17.39 -17.65
CA LEU A 75 -10.80 -18.35 -18.70
C LEU A 75 -9.92 -19.59 -18.64
N SER A 76 -8.67 -19.43 -18.18
CA SER A 76 -7.75 -20.55 -17.90
C SER A 76 -8.00 -21.24 -16.54
N GLY A 77 -9.11 -20.92 -15.86
CA GLY A 77 -9.56 -21.61 -14.65
C GLY A 77 -9.10 -21.01 -13.31
N TYR A 78 -8.44 -19.84 -13.29
CA TYR A 78 -8.11 -19.15 -12.03
C TYR A 78 -9.35 -18.55 -11.36
N ARG A 79 -9.44 -18.66 -10.04
CA ARG A 79 -10.48 -18.00 -9.24
C ARG A 79 -10.07 -16.56 -8.91
N ALA A 80 -11.06 -15.67 -8.75
CA ALA A 80 -10.82 -14.28 -8.37
C ALA A 80 -10.04 -14.14 -7.06
N GLY A 81 -10.35 -14.99 -6.07
CA GLY A 81 -9.64 -15.03 -4.80
C GLY A 81 -8.18 -15.48 -4.95
N GLU A 82 -7.88 -16.41 -5.85
CA GLU A 82 -6.50 -16.86 -6.11
C GLU A 82 -5.65 -15.75 -6.73
N LEU A 83 -6.24 -14.98 -7.66
CA LEU A 83 -5.57 -13.85 -8.30
C LEU A 83 -5.30 -12.71 -7.30
N LEU A 84 -6.28 -12.37 -6.47
CA LEU A 84 -6.12 -11.33 -5.46
C LEU A 84 -5.13 -11.75 -4.37
N ALA A 85 -5.25 -12.98 -3.83
CA ALA A 85 -4.35 -13.50 -2.81
C ALA A 85 -2.91 -13.61 -3.33
N GLY A 86 -2.72 -14.13 -4.55
CA GLY A 86 -1.41 -14.21 -5.18
C GLY A 86 -0.78 -12.83 -5.34
N ARG A 87 -1.54 -11.85 -5.85
CA ARG A 87 -1.06 -10.46 -6.00
C ARG A 87 -0.69 -9.84 -4.66
N LEU A 88 -1.54 -9.99 -3.64
CA LEU A 88 -1.27 -9.49 -2.29
C LEU A 88 -0.01 -10.13 -1.70
N LEU A 89 0.19 -11.44 -1.87
CA LEU A 89 1.40 -12.12 -1.40
C LEU A 89 2.66 -11.64 -2.12
N GLY A 90 2.61 -11.44 -3.43
CA GLY A 90 3.72 -10.90 -4.20
C GLY A 90 4.08 -9.48 -3.76
N LEU A 91 3.06 -8.63 -3.57
CA LEU A 91 3.23 -7.28 -3.04
C LEU A 91 3.75 -7.27 -1.60
N LEU A 92 3.26 -8.14 -0.74
CA LEU A 92 3.70 -8.27 0.64
C LEU A 92 5.18 -8.66 0.72
N GLY A 93 5.64 -9.60 -0.11
CA GLY A 93 7.05 -9.96 -0.17
C GLY A 93 7.97 -8.78 -0.52
N LEU A 94 7.58 -7.99 -1.53
CA LEU A 94 8.34 -6.78 -1.90
C LEU A 94 8.26 -5.71 -0.81
N ALA A 95 7.09 -5.52 -0.21
CA ALA A 95 6.87 -4.54 0.84
C ALA A 95 7.68 -4.86 2.10
N VAL A 96 7.73 -6.13 2.51
CA VAL A 96 8.56 -6.60 3.63
C VAL A 96 10.04 -6.36 3.35
N ALA A 97 10.52 -6.65 2.15
CA ALA A 97 11.91 -6.41 1.79
C ALA A 97 12.28 -4.91 1.87
N LEU A 98 11.44 -4.05 1.26
CA LEU A 98 11.66 -2.60 1.27
C LEU A 98 11.56 -2.01 2.67
N THR A 99 10.58 -2.45 3.45
CA THR A 99 10.36 -1.98 4.82
C THR A 99 11.47 -2.46 5.75
N GLY A 100 11.94 -3.70 5.60
CA GLY A 100 13.08 -4.24 6.33
C GLY A 100 14.38 -3.49 6.03
N PHE A 101 14.59 -3.11 4.76
CA PHE A 101 15.69 -2.24 4.37
C PHE A 101 15.65 -0.90 5.13
N TYR A 102 14.51 -0.21 5.15
CA TYR A 102 14.41 1.07 5.86
C TYR A 102 14.47 0.93 7.38
N ALA A 103 13.91 -0.15 7.94
CA ALA A 103 14.08 -0.46 9.35
C ALA A 103 15.57 -0.59 9.70
N ALA A 104 16.35 -1.30 8.88
CA ALA A 104 17.79 -1.42 9.07
C ALA A 104 18.51 -0.08 8.96
N VAL A 105 18.17 0.76 7.97
CA VAL A 105 18.73 2.12 7.82
C VAL A 105 18.54 2.94 9.09
N ILE A 106 17.32 2.99 9.65
CA ILE A 106 17.03 3.78 10.86
C ILE A 106 17.72 3.18 12.10
N MET A 107 17.77 1.86 12.19
CA MET A 107 18.44 1.14 13.29
C MET A 107 19.97 1.25 13.24
N VAL A 108 20.56 1.62 12.10
CA VAL A 108 21.98 1.94 12.01
C VAL A 108 22.23 3.43 12.26
N ASP A 109 21.40 4.31 11.70
CA ASP A 109 21.60 5.76 11.77
C ASP A 109 21.24 6.36 13.13
N ARG A 110 20.12 5.96 13.76
CA ARG A 110 19.57 6.67 14.94
C ARG A 110 19.20 5.81 16.14
N ARG A 111 18.85 4.53 15.95
CA ARG A 111 18.41 3.61 17.03
C ARG A 111 17.43 4.25 18.03
N PRO A 112 16.16 4.47 17.64
CA PRO A 112 15.17 5.01 18.58
C PRO A 112 15.02 4.09 19.79
N GLU A 113 14.84 4.68 20.98
CA GLU A 113 14.71 3.94 22.25
C GLU A 113 13.60 2.89 22.18
N ARG A 114 12.45 3.27 21.60
CA ARG A 114 11.27 2.40 21.41
C ARG A 114 11.28 1.72 20.04
N TRP A 115 12.38 1.10 19.64
CA TRP A 115 12.49 0.41 18.34
C TRP A 115 11.35 -0.58 17.99
N PRO A 116 10.65 -1.25 18.92
CA PRO A 116 9.49 -2.08 18.56
C PRO A 116 8.34 -1.24 17.97
N GLY A 117 8.18 0.00 18.43
CA GLY A 117 7.20 0.96 17.90
C GLY A 117 7.51 1.37 16.47
N LEU A 118 8.79 1.48 16.11
CA LEU A 118 9.22 1.72 14.73
C LEU A 118 8.80 0.56 13.83
N LEU A 119 9.09 -0.68 14.22
CA LEU A 119 8.70 -1.86 13.44
C LEU A 119 7.19 -1.98 13.30
N LEU A 120 6.45 -1.65 14.37
CA LEU A 120 4.98 -1.62 14.34
C LEU A 120 4.46 -0.56 13.36
N ALA A 121 4.98 0.67 13.40
CA ALA A 121 4.57 1.73 12.48
C ALA A 121 4.88 1.40 11.02
N LEU A 122 6.05 0.82 10.77
CA LEU A 122 6.48 0.37 9.44
C LEU A 122 5.64 -0.80 8.94
N GLY A 123 5.34 -1.78 9.80
CA GLY A 123 4.43 -2.88 9.49
C GLY A 123 3.01 -2.40 9.20
N LEU A 124 2.52 -1.43 9.97
CA LEU A 124 1.21 -0.82 9.75
C LEU A 124 1.17 -0.02 8.43
N THR A 125 2.27 0.64 8.08
CA THR A 125 2.43 1.28 6.76
C THR A 125 2.19 0.28 5.64
N VAL A 126 2.79 -0.91 5.71
CA VAL A 126 2.57 -1.98 4.74
C VAL A 126 1.12 -2.43 4.73
N ALA A 127 0.55 -2.70 5.92
CA ALA A 127 -0.81 -3.22 6.07
C ALA A 127 -1.87 -2.27 5.49
N VAL A 128 -1.67 -0.96 5.60
CA VAL A 128 -2.56 0.07 5.04
C VAL A 128 -2.26 0.33 3.56
N ALA A 129 -0.99 0.46 3.17
CA ALA A 129 -0.60 0.90 1.83
C ALA A 129 -0.99 -0.10 0.74
N LEU A 130 -0.87 -1.41 1.02
CA LEU A 130 -1.22 -2.43 0.03
C LEU A 130 -2.70 -2.41 -0.34
N PRO A 131 -3.68 -2.53 0.58
CA PRO A 131 -5.09 -2.44 0.22
C PRO A 131 -5.46 -1.03 -0.26
N PHE A 132 -4.83 0.04 0.25
CA PHE A 132 -5.08 1.39 -0.25
C PHE A 132 -4.72 1.52 -1.74
N GLY A 133 -3.54 1.07 -2.14
CA GLY A 133 -3.13 1.08 -3.55
C GLY A 133 -4.03 0.23 -4.44
N LEU A 134 -4.43 -0.97 -3.98
CA LEU A 134 -5.36 -1.81 -4.74
C LEU A 134 -6.75 -1.19 -4.86
N LEU A 135 -7.22 -0.48 -3.82
CA LEU A 135 -8.46 0.28 -3.87
C LEU A 135 -8.37 1.39 -4.91
N VAL A 136 -7.28 2.17 -4.88
CA VAL A 136 -7.01 3.22 -5.87
C VAL A 136 -7.00 2.64 -7.28
N ALA A 137 -6.35 1.50 -7.50
CA ALA A 137 -6.39 0.83 -8.80
C ALA A 137 -7.81 0.41 -9.21
N ALA A 138 -8.63 -0.06 -8.27
CA ALA A 138 -10.00 -0.47 -8.54
C ALA A 138 -10.90 0.72 -8.94
N LEU A 139 -10.61 1.91 -8.41
CA LEU A 139 -11.33 3.15 -8.72
C LEU A 139 -10.80 3.85 -9.97
N LEU A 140 -9.47 3.91 -10.12
CA LEU A 140 -8.75 4.63 -11.15
C LEU A 140 -7.99 3.64 -12.03
N ARG A 141 -8.40 3.55 -13.29
CA ARG A 141 -7.80 2.63 -14.26
C ARG A 141 -6.54 3.17 -14.92
N ARG A 142 -6.28 4.48 -14.79
CA ARG A 142 -5.15 5.15 -15.43
C ARG A 142 -4.01 5.35 -14.42
N PRO A 143 -2.77 4.91 -14.75
CA PRO A 143 -1.64 5.02 -13.83
C PRO A 143 -1.34 6.44 -13.37
N LEU A 144 -1.49 7.44 -14.25
CA LEU A 144 -1.23 8.84 -13.92
C LEU A 144 -2.24 9.39 -12.90
N GLU A 145 -3.53 9.13 -13.11
CA GLU A 145 -4.60 9.55 -12.18
C GLU A 145 -4.40 8.92 -10.80
N ALA A 146 -4.06 7.63 -10.77
CA ALA A 146 -3.73 6.92 -9.53
C ALA A 146 -2.53 7.57 -8.81
N ALA A 147 -1.44 7.85 -9.54
CA ALA A 147 -0.26 8.48 -8.96
C ALA A 147 -0.55 9.88 -8.42
N MET A 148 -1.34 10.69 -9.13
CA MET A 148 -1.76 12.02 -8.68
C MET A 148 -2.62 11.96 -7.42
N LEU A 149 -3.59 11.04 -7.36
CA LEU A 149 -4.40 10.85 -6.15
C LEU A 149 -3.53 10.46 -4.94
N LEU A 150 -2.61 9.52 -5.13
CA LEU A 150 -1.69 9.09 -4.08
C LEU A 150 -0.79 10.24 -3.62
N LEU A 151 -0.31 11.06 -4.56
CA LEU A 151 0.48 12.25 -4.24
C LEU A 151 -0.32 13.28 -3.44
N VAL A 152 -1.58 13.54 -3.80
CA VAL A 152 -2.47 14.43 -3.03
C VAL A 152 -2.67 13.90 -1.61
N VAL A 153 -2.98 12.62 -1.45
CA VAL A 153 -3.19 12.01 -0.13
C VAL A 153 -1.92 12.06 0.72
N SER A 154 -0.76 11.75 0.15
CA SER A 154 0.53 11.86 0.84
C SER A 154 0.89 13.32 1.16
N GLY A 155 0.58 14.28 0.30
CA GLY A 155 0.76 15.71 0.58
C GLY A 155 -0.11 16.18 1.74
N LEU A 156 -1.40 15.79 1.75
CA LEU A 156 -2.31 16.10 2.86
C LEU A 156 -1.82 15.49 4.18
N GLN A 157 -1.25 14.29 4.18
CA GLN A 157 -0.62 13.69 5.38
C GLN A 157 0.47 14.57 5.98
N MET A 158 1.23 15.26 5.12
CA MET A 158 2.33 16.13 5.55
C MET A 158 1.86 17.51 6.00
N MET A 159 0.78 18.03 5.40
CA MET A 159 0.32 19.41 5.61
C MET A 159 -0.73 19.54 6.73
N MET A 160 -1.55 18.51 6.95
CA MET A 160 -2.67 18.62 7.89
C MET A 160 -2.22 18.59 9.34
N ASP A 161 -2.80 19.49 10.14
CA ASP A 161 -2.61 19.52 11.60
C ASP A 161 -2.92 18.14 12.19
N PRO A 162 -1.96 17.54 12.92
CA PRO A 162 -2.16 16.25 13.52
C PRO A 162 -3.29 16.12 14.52
N ALA A 163 -3.54 17.19 15.28
CA ALA A 163 -4.54 17.19 16.34
C ALA A 163 -5.96 17.34 15.77
N GLY A 164 -6.10 18.01 14.62
CA GLY A 164 -7.35 18.22 13.93
C GLY A 164 -8.09 16.93 13.57
N SER A 165 -9.41 16.95 13.73
CA SER A 165 -10.31 15.83 13.42
C SER A 165 -10.24 15.40 11.96
N ALA A 166 -10.04 16.34 11.04
CA ALA A 166 -9.96 16.08 9.61
C ALA A 166 -8.77 15.17 9.24
N SER A 167 -7.65 15.25 9.96
CA SER A 167 -6.46 14.42 9.67
C SER A 167 -6.71 12.93 9.92
N ARG A 168 -7.68 12.59 10.79
CA ARG A 168 -8.06 11.21 11.12
C ARG A 168 -8.73 10.47 9.97
N VAL A 169 -9.21 11.20 8.96
CA VAL A 169 -9.79 10.59 7.74
C VAL A 169 -8.70 10.00 6.85
N LEU A 170 -7.46 10.47 6.97
CA LEU A 170 -6.36 10.03 6.13
C LEU A 170 -5.89 8.61 6.49
N PRO A 171 -5.54 7.77 5.49
CA PRO A 171 -5.31 6.35 5.71
C PRO A 171 -4.11 6.05 6.63
N PHE A 172 -3.03 6.84 6.54
CA PHE A 172 -1.81 6.66 7.34
C PHE A 172 -1.74 7.52 8.62
N TRP A 173 -2.86 8.11 9.07
CA TRP A 173 -2.86 8.87 10.33
C TRP A 173 -2.38 8.02 11.51
N SER A 174 -2.79 6.75 11.56
CA SER A 174 -2.37 5.76 12.55
C SER A 174 -0.85 5.56 12.62
N VAL A 175 -0.18 5.52 11.46
CA VAL A 175 1.28 5.39 11.38
C VAL A 175 1.95 6.57 12.08
N ARG A 176 1.43 7.78 11.87
CA ARG A 176 1.97 8.99 12.51
C ARG A 176 1.79 8.97 14.02
N GLU A 177 0.62 8.56 14.54
CA GLU A 177 0.40 8.45 16.00
C GLU A 177 1.38 7.47 16.65
N ILE A 178 1.60 6.30 16.03
CA ILE A 178 2.54 5.30 16.56
C ILE A 178 3.98 5.83 16.51
N LEU A 179 4.35 6.55 15.44
CA LEU A 179 5.66 7.18 15.36
C LEU A 179 5.84 8.30 16.39
N THR A 180 4.79 9.06 16.71
CA THR A 180 4.84 10.04 17.82
C THR A 180 5.09 9.38 19.16
N TRP A 181 4.39 8.28 19.44
CA TRP A 181 4.68 7.47 20.64
C TRP A 181 6.10 6.88 20.65
N THR A 182 6.60 6.49 19.48
CA THR A 182 7.91 5.84 19.31
C THR A 182 9.07 6.81 19.49
N VAL A 183 8.95 7.98 18.90
CA VAL A 183 10.03 8.97 18.78
C VAL A 183 10.01 9.97 19.92
N ASP A 184 8.83 10.50 20.27
CA ASP A 184 8.72 11.59 21.24
C ASP A 184 8.46 11.06 22.66
N GLY A 185 8.36 9.73 22.83
CA GLY A 185 8.24 9.12 24.14
C GLY A 185 6.89 9.34 24.84
N THR A 186 5.83 9.68 24.10
CA THR A 186 4.51 10.06 24.65
C THR A 186 3.77 8.91 25.35
N ASP A 187 2.58 9.21 25.88
CA ASP A 187 1.70 8.27 26.58
C ASP A 187 1.15 7.15 25.66
N LEU A 188 0.71 6.06 26.29
CA LEU A 188 0.15 4.89 25.60
C LEU A 188 -1.14 5.19 24.83
N GLY A 189 -1.81 6.32 25.07
CA GLY A 189 -2.98 6.73 24.32
C GLY A 189 -2.70 6.95 22.84
N TYR A 190 -1.51 7.45 22.48
CA TYR A 190 -1.08 7.56 21.08
C TYR A 190 -0.99 6.19 20.39
N LEU A 191 -0.39 5.22 21.08
CA LEU A 191 -0.29 3.84 20.58
C LEU A 191 -1.68 3.22 20.39
N GLN A 192 -2.56 3.34 21.38
CA GLN A 192 -3.91 2.77 21.31
C GLN A 192 -4.74 3.40 20.18
N ARG A 193 -4.75 4.73 20.06
CA ARG A 193 -5.47 5.43 18.99
C ARG A 193 -4.92 5.04 17.61
N GLY A 194 -3.60 4.97 17.49
CA GLY A 194 -2.93 4.53 16.26
C GLY A 194 -3.33 3.11 15.86
N LEU A 195 -3.33 2.17 16.81
CA LEU A 195 -3.72 0.77 16.57
C LEU A 195 -5.20 0.62 16.18
N VAL A 196 -6.10 1.30 16.89
CA VAL A 196 -7.55 1.25 16.60
C VAL A 196 -7.84 1.83 15.22
N HIS A 197 -7.31 3.02 14.93
CA HIS A 197 -7.47 3.63 13.61
C HIS A 197 -6.87 2.73 12.52
N GLY A 198 -5.65 2.25 12.71
CA GLY A 198 -4.96 1.38 11.77
C GLY A 198 -5.73 0.10 11.44
N ALA A 199 -6.21 -0.60 12.48
CA ALA A 199 -7.00 -1.82 12.30
C ALA A 199 -8.30 -1.53 11.51
N LEU A 200 -9.03 -0.47 11.86
CA LEU A 200 -10.24 -0.06 11.16
C LEU A 200 -9.94 0.30 9.69
N THR A 201 -8.89 1.08 9.43
CA THR A 201 -8.49 1.47 8.08
C THR A 201 -8.13 0.25 7.22
N VAL A 202 -7.35 -0.70 7.74
CA VAL A 202 -6.99 -1.93 7.01
C VAL A 202 -8.24 -2.74 6.66
N VAL A 203 -9.16 -2.92 7.60
CA VAL A 203 -10.41 -3.66 7.38
C VAL A 203 -11.27 -2.97 6.32
N LEU A 204 -11.48 -1.66 6.44
CA LEU A 204 -12.30 -0.88 5.52
C LEU A 204 -11.73 -0.88 4.10
N LEU A 205 -10.43 -0.64 3.96
CA LEU A 205 -9.75 -0.64 2.65
C LEU A 205 -9.74 -2.04 2.03
N GLY A 206 -9.47 -3.07 2.83
CA GLY A 206 -9.49 -4.46 2.38
C GLY A 206 -10.87 -4.89 1.89
N ALA A 207 -11.92 -4.59 2.67
CA ALA A 207 -13.30 -4.86 2.32
C ALA A 207 -13.73 -4.12 1.05
N ALA A 208 -13.44 -2.80 0.95
CA ALA A 208 -13.75 -1.99 -0.22
C ALA A 208 -13.05 -2.52 -1.49
N THR A 209 -11.76 -2.85 -1.38
CA THR A 209 -10.99 -3.45 -2.47
C THR A 209 -11.60 -4.76 -2.95
N ALA A 210 -11.90 -5.67 -2.02
CA ALA A 210 -12.48 -6.97 -2.33
C ALA A 210 -13.87 -6.82 -2.98
N ALA A 211 -14.71 -5.92 -2.46
CA ALA A 211 -16.04 -5.64 -2.98
C ALA A 211 -15.99 -5.09 -4.42
N LEU A 212 -15.17 -4.07 -4.69
CA LEU A 212 -15.04 -3.49 -6.02
C LEU A 212 -14.48 -4.48 -7.03
N ARG A 213 -13.47 -5.27 -6.64
CA ARG A 213 -12.91 -6.34 -7.48
C ARG A 213 -13.95 -7.42 -7.80
N ALA A 214 -14.74 -7.84 -6.81
CA ALA A 214 -15.81 -8.79 -7.02
C ALA A 214 -16.88 -8.25 -8.00
N ARG A 215 -17.25 -6.97 -7.89
CA ARG A 215 -18.23 -6.32 -8.79
C ARG A 215 -17.72 -6.22 -10.22
N ALA A 216 -16.49 -5.74 -10.42
CA ALA A 216 -15.87 -5.63 -11.75
C ALA A 216 -15.83 -6.99 -12.49
N LEU A 217 -15.54 -8.07 -11.74
CA LEU A 217 -15.46 -9.42 -12.26
C LEU A 217 -16.82 -10.09 -12.53
N ARG A 218 -17.92 -9.56 -11.97
CA ARG A 218 -19.30 -9.99 -12.26
C ARG A 218 -19.86 -9.26 -13.50
N GLY A 219 -19.60 -7.96 -13.64
CA GLY A 219 -20.06 -7.18 -14.80
C GLY A 219 -19.57 -7.73 -16.15
N SER A 220 -18.32 -8.22 -16.20
CA SER A 220 -17.74 -8.83 -17.42
C SER A 220 -18.37 -10.17 -17.81
N ARG A 221 -19.15 -10.85 -16.95
CA ARG A 221 -19.87 -12.08 -17.31
C ARG A 221 -21.16 -11.79 -18.10
N GLY A 222 -21.78 -10.63 -17.88
CA GLY A 222 -23.03 -10.26 -18.57
C GLY A 222 -22.83 -9.92 -20.04
N SER A 223 -21.71 -9.26 -20.38
CA SER A 223 -21.41 -8.87 -21.78
C SER A 223 -21.10 -10.04 -22.71
N VAL A 224 -20.61 -11.16 -22.17
CA VAL A 224 -20.30 -12.38 -22.95
C VAL A 224 -21.56 -13.18 -23.29
N LEU A 225 -22.60 -13.11 -22.44
CA LEU A 225 -23.87 -13.79 -22.70
C LEU A 225 -24.72 -13.05 -23.75
N VAL A 226 -24.60 -11.72 -23.84
CA VAL A 226 -25.34 -10.92 -24.85
C VAL A 226 -24.76 -11.07 -26.27
N GLN A 227 -23.47 -11.42 -26.41
CA GLN A 227 -22.87 -11.70 -27.73
C GLN A 227 -23.08 -13.15 -28.21
N ALA A 228 -23.74 -13.99 -27.43
CA ALA A 228 -24.02 -15.39 -27.77
C ALA A 228 -25.47 -15.61 -28.27
N GLU A 229 -26.19 -14.55 -28.67
CA GLU A 229 -27.42 -14.69 -29.44
C GLU A 229 -27.06 -14.80 -30.93
N PRO A 230 -27.29 -15.97 -31.58
CA PRO A 230 -27.15 -16.06 -33.02
C PRO A 230 -28.29 -15.27 -33.65
N THR A 231 -27.95 -14.21 -34.39
CA THR A 231 -28.85 -13.64 -35.38
C THR A 231 -29.12 -14.73 -36.42
N GLY A 232 -30.31 -15.33 -36.33
CA GLY A 232 -30.89 -16.17 -37.39
C GLY A 232 -31.30 -15.36 -38.61
#